data_AF-A0A0Q5U2W6-F1
#
_entry.id   AF-A0A0Q5U2W6-F1
#
_cell.length_a   1.000
_cell.length_b   1.000
_cell.length_c   1.000
_cell.angle_alpha   90.00
_cell.angle_beta   90.00
_cell.angle_gamma   90.00
#
_symmetry.space_group_name_H-M   'P 1'
#
loop_
_entity.id
_entity.type
_entity.pdbx_description
1 polymer ?
#
loop_
_entity_poly.entity_id
_entity_poly.type
_entity_poly.pdbx_seq_one_letter_code
_entity_poly.pdbx_strand_id
1 'polypeptide(L)'
;MCACPPLLIRISLLLTIFPTIATNIMEIIVYGVHAKDEHHEIAANLNLIACFIALITLIFGIYGTIMKTLFVIRMQMFILISFCLVKIVMWIVCKNLSPHLAANLAHVWFQLNTVLSIVCAVLTVLFCMRLHEQTREFQLGF
;
A
#
# COMPACT_ATOMS: atom_id res chain seq x y z
N MET A 1 6.06 -27.24 8.40
CA MET A 1 5.89 -25.93 7.73
C MET A 1 5.10 -25.04 8.68
N CYS A 2 5.69 -23.95 9.17
CA CYS A 2 5.17 -23.21 10.33
C CYS A 2 3.69 -22.83 10.19
N ALA A 3 2.94 -23.27 11.20
CA ALA A 3 1.51 -23.14 11.42
C ALA A 3 1.14 -21.69 11.77
N CYS A 4 1.31 -20.75 10.85
CA CYS A 4 0.65 -19.46 10.99
C CYS A 4 -0.79 -19.65 10.49
N PRO A 5 -1.81 -19.64 11.36
CA PRO A 5 -3.18 -19.90 10.95
C PRO A 5 -3.58 -18.89 9.87
N PRO A 6 -4.29 -19.32 8.80
CA PRO A 6 -4.78 -18.40 7.76
C PRO A 6 -5.65 -17.27 8.35
N LEU A 7 -6.26 -17.54 9.51
CA LEU A 7 -7.04 -16.60 10.29
C LEU A 7 -6.18 -15.48 10.92
N LEU A 8 -4.98 -15.82 11.41
CA LEU A 8 -4.03 -14.85 11.98
C LEU A 8 -3.49 -13.90 10.92
N ILE A 9 -3.09 -14.42 9.76
CA ILE A 9 -2.61 -13.61 8.63
C ILE A 9 -3.71 -12.67 8.13
N ARG A 10 -4.96 -13.15 8.05
CA ARG A 10 -6.13 -12.35 7.67
C ARG A 10 -6.37 -11.19 8.64
N ILE A 11 -6.34 -11.44 9.94
CA ILE A 11 -6.50 -10.40 10.97
C ILE A 11 -5.36 -9.39 10.87
N SER A 12 -4.12 -9.84 10.74
CA SER A 12 -2.96 -8.95 10.57
C SER A 12 -3.05 -8.09 9.31
N LEU A 13 -3.52 -8.65 8.19
CA LEU A 13 -3.73 -7.90 6.96
C LEU A 13 -4.83 -6.84 7.11
N LEU A 14 -5.97 -7.20 7.71
CA LEU A 14 -7.04 -6.22 7.99
C LEU A 14 -6.55 -5.12 8.93
N LEU A 15 -5.84 -5.48 10.00
CA LEU A 15 -5.30 -4.53 10.98
C LEU A 15 -4.27 -3.58 10.37
N THR A 16 -3.59 -3.97 9.30
CA THR A 16 -2.64 -3.10 8.58
C THR A 16 -3.28 -2.28 7.48
N ILE A 17 -4.36 -2.75 6.85
CA ILE A 17 -5.12 -1.97 5.86
C ILE A 17 -5.70 -0.69 6.47
N PHE A 18 -6.32 -0.77 7.66
CA PHE A 18 -6.91 0.42 8.31
C PHE A 18 -5.93 1.58 8.56
N PRO A 19 -4.76 1.39 9.20
CA PRO A 19 -3.78 2.46 9.37
C PRO A 19 -3.17 2.90 8.04
N THR A 20 -3.07 2.01 7.04
CA THR A 20 -2.61 2.39 5.70
C THR A 20 -3.61 3.32 5.01
N ILE A 21 -4.92 3.09 5.16
CA ILE A 21 -5.97 4.01 4.68
C ILE A 21 -5.86 5.35 5.41
N ALA A 22 -5.78 5.34 6.75
CA ALA A 22 -5.68 6.56 7.54
C ALA A 22 -4.46 7.41 7.14
N THR A 23 -3.30 6.79 6.97
CA THR A 23 -2.08 7.51 6.56
C THR A 23 -2.14 8.00 5.12
N ASN A 24 -2.75 7.26 4.18
CA ASN A 24 -3.00 7.78 2.83
C ASN A 24 -3.93 9.00 2.83
N ILE A 25 -5.01 9.00 3.63
CA ILE A 25 -5.91 10.15 3.75
C ILE A 25 -5.17 11.35 4.34
N MET A 26 -4.40 11.16 5.40
CA MET A 26 -3.62 12.23 6.02
C MET A 26 -2.60 12.82 5.04
N GLU A 27 -1.96 11.98 4.23
CA GLU A 27 -1.05 12.42 3.18
C GLU A 27 -1.77 13.26 2.12
N ILE A 28 -2.93 12.82 1.64
CA ILE A 28 -3.74 13.60 0.69
C ILE A 28 -4.15 14.95 1.28
N ILE A 29 -4.52 15.02 2.56
CA ILE A 29 -4.89 16.27 3.21
C ILE A 29 -3.67 17.20 3.31
N VAL A 30 -2.55 16.70 3.80
CA VAL A 30 -1.34 17.52 3.99
C VAL A 30 -0.82 18.05 2.65
N TYR A 31 -0.64 17.18 1.66
CA TYR A 31 -0.12 17.59 0.36
C TYR A 31 -1.15 18.29 -0.52
N GLY A 32 -2.43 17.94 -0.44
CA GLY A 32 -3.50 18.58 -1.22
C GLY A 32 -3.87 19.98 -0.74
N VAL A 33 -3.80 20.24 0.56
CA VAL A 33 -4.09 21.57 1.13
C VAL A 33 -2.89 22.52 0.97
N HIS A 34 -1.65 22.01 1.09
CA HIS A 34 -0.43 22.83 0.99
C HIS A 34 0.13 22.95 -0.44
N ALA A 35 -0.46 22.29 -1.44
CA ALA A 35 0.02 22.33 -2.83
C ALA A 35 -0.11 23.70 -3.53
N LYS A 36 -0.79 24.69 -2.92
CA LYS A 36 -1.05 25.98 -3.58
C LYS A 36 0.15 26.91 -3.70
N ASP A 37 1.27 26.64 -3.02
CA ASP A 37 2.32 27.66 -2.82
C ASP A 37 3.68 27.40 -3.49
N GLU A 38 3.98 26.26 -4.15
CA GLU A 38 5.35 26.01 -4.66
C GLU A 38 5.48 25.34 -6.05
N HIS A 39 6.44 25.86 -6.82
CA HIS A 39 6.87 25.53 -8.20
C HIS A 39 7.24 24.06 -8.53
N HIS A 40 7.02 23.10 -7.62
CA HIS A 40 7.30 21.66 -7.81
C HIS A 40 6.03 20.80 -7.83
N GLU A 41 4.94 21.33 -8.40
CA GLU A 41 3.60 20.72 -8.46
C GLU A 41 3.59 19.29 -9.03
N ILE A 42 4.48 18.96 -9.97
CA ILE A 42 4.41 17.70 -10.71
C ILE A 42 4.63 16.48 -9.79
N ALA A 43 5.64 16.54 -8.93
CA ALA A 43 5.97 15.41 -8.04
C ALA A 43 4.87 15.23 -6.98
N ALA A 44 4.41 16.32 -6.37
CA ALA A 44 3.31 16.30 -5.40
C ALA A 44 2.01 15.76 -6.02
N ASN A 45 1.66 16.21 -7.23
CA ASN A 45 0.46 15.75 -7.93
C ASN A 45 0.53 14.27 -8.29
N LEU A 46 1.68 13.75 -8.73
CA LEU A 46 1.87 12.32 -9.00
C LEU A 46 1.69 11.47 -7.74
N ASN A 47 2.21 11.92 -6.60
CA ASN A 47 2.01 11.23 -5.33
C ASN A 47 0.54 11.23 -4.91
N LEU A 48 -0.15 12.35 -5.10
CA LEU A 48 -1.56 12.50 -4.77
C LEU A 48 -2.43 11.54 -5.61
N ILE A 49 -2.18 11.45 -6.91
CA ILE A 49 -2.83 10.49 -7.81
C ILE A 49 -2.54 9.05 -7.37
N ALA A 50 -1.28 8.74 -7.05
CA ALA A 50 -0.89 7.41 -6.57
C ALA A 50 -1.61 7.05 -5.26
N CYS A 51 -1.71 7.98 -4.31
CA CYS A 51 -2.44 7.79 -3.05
C CYS A 51 -3.94 7.57 -3.26
N PHE A 52 -4.56 8.28 -4.22
CA PHE A 52 -5.97 8.03 -4.58
C PHE A 52 -6.20 6.63 -5.15
N ILE A 53 -5.34 6.19 -6.07
CA ILE A 53 -5.40 4.83 -6.62
C ILE A 53 -5.20 3.81 -5.49
N ALA A 54 -4.23 4.04 -4.61
CA ALA A 54 -3.98 3.19 -3.45
C ALA A 54 -5.21 3.10 -2.53
N LEU A 55 -5.90 4.21 -2.24
CA LEU A 55 -7.11 4.20 -1.43
C LEU A 55 -8.23 3.35 -2.02
N ILE A 56 -8.53 3.52 -3.31
CA ILE A 56 -9.56 2.74 -4.01
C ILE A 56 -9.23 1.25 -3.90
N THR A 57 -7.97 0.90 -4.15
CA THR A 57 -7.53 -0.49 -4.11
C THR A 57 -7.58 -1.06 -2.70
N LEU A 58 -7.17 -0.32 -1.67
CA LEU A 58 -7.28 -0.75 -0.27
C LEU A 58 -8.73 -1.07 0.13
N ILE A 59 -9.72 -0.30 -0.35
CA ILE A 59 -11.15 -0.61 -0.14
C ILE A 59 -11.52 -1.95 -0.79
N PHE A 60 -11.12 -2.18 -2.05
CA PHE A 60 -11.28 -3.49 -2.70
C PHE A 60 -10.50 -4.60 -1.98
N GLY A 61 -9.37 -4.28 -1.38
CA GLY A 61 -8.54 -5.18 -0.58
C GLY A 61 -9.27 -5.68 0.67
N ILE A 62 -10.05 -4.83 1.34
CA ILE A 62 -10.93 -5.24 2.46
C ILE A 62 -11.95 -6.26 1.95
N TYR A 63 -12.63 -5.96 0.84
CA TYR A 63 -13.61 -6.86 0.24
C TYR A 63 -12.97 -8.21 -0.16
N GLY A 64 -11.84 -8.19 -0.84
CA GLY A 64 -11.10 -9.40 -1.24
C GLY A 64 -10.63 -10.23 -0.05
N THR A 65 -10.23 -9.57 1.05
CA THR A 65 -9.80 -10.25 2.29
C THR A 65 -10.98 -10.88 3.03
N ILE A 66 -12.18 -10.30 2.91
CA ILE A 66 -13.40 -10.87 3.50
C ILE A 66 -13.94 -12.03 2.68
N MET A 67 -14.09 -11.85 1.37
CA MET A 67 -14.66 -12.84 0.45
C MET A 67 -13.69 -13.94 0.02
N LYS A 68 -12.41 -13.84 0.42
CA LYS A 68 -11.32 -14.76 0.03
C LYS A 68 -11.17 -14.90 -1.49
N THR A 69 -11.51 -13.86 -2.25
CA THR A 69 -11.43 -13.87 -3.71
C THR A 69 -9.98 -13.73 -4.16
N LEU A 70 -9.36 -14.85 -4.55
CA LEU A 70 -7.96 -14.90 -5.01
C LEU A 70 -7.63 -13.87 -6.09
N PHE A 71 -8.55 -13.64 -7.03
CA PHE A 71 -8.37 -12.66 -8.09
C PHE A 71 -8.18 -11.24 -7.54
N VAL A 72 -9.03 -10.81 -6.60
CA VAL A 72 -8.98 -9.48 -6.00
C VAL A 72 -7.70 -9.30 -5.17
N ILE A 73 -7.31 -10.30 -4.40
CA ILE A 73 -6.07 -10.27 -3.60
C ILE A 73 -4.82 -10.20 -4.49
N ARG A 74 -4.79 -10.93 -5.62
CA ARG A 74 -3.69 -10.86 -6.59
C ARG A 74 -3.59 -9.48 -7.22
N MET A 75 -4.71 -8.89 -7.63
CA MET A 75 -4.72 -7.53 -8.18
C MET A 75 -4.24 -6.52 -7.13
N GLN A 76 -4.71 -6.65 -5.88
CA GLN A 76 -4.26 -5.81 -4.75
C GLN A 76 -2.76 -5.89 -4.54
N MET A 77 -2.18 -7.10 -4.61
CA MET A 77 -0.75 -7.33 -4.48
C MET A 77 0.05 -6.56 -5.53
N PHE A 78 -0.31 -6.68 -6.81
CA PHE A 78 0.39 -5.98 -7.89
C PHE A 78 0.33 -4.45 -7.74
N ILE A 79 -0.84 -3.93 -7.35
CA ILE A 79 -1.02 -2.48 -7.21
C ILE A 79 -0.24 -1.96 -5.99
N LEU A 80 -0.27 -2.65 -4.85
CA LEU A 80 0.51 -2.25 -3.67
C LEU A 80 2.02 -2.27 -3.94
N ILE A 81 2.53 -3.28 -4.64
CA ILE A 81 3.95 -3.34 -5.02
C ILE A 81 4.30 -2.17 -5.94
N SER A 82 3.48 -1.91 -6.96
CA SER A 82 3.69 -0.79 -7.89
C SER A 82 3.66 0.55 -7.17
N PHE A 83 2.71 0.74 -6.23
CA PHE A 83 2.62 1.92 -5.40
C PHE A 83 3.86 2.12 -4.53
N CYS A 84 4.36 1.07 -3.88
CA CYS A 84 5.58 1.13 -3.10
C CYS A 84 6.80 1.50 -3.96
N LEU A 85 6.91 0.93 -5.17
CA LEU A 85 7.99 1.27 -6.10
C LEU A 85 7.94 2.74 -6.52
N VAL A 86 6.77 3.26 -6.87
CA VAL A 86 6.58 4.68 -7.21
C VAL A 86 7.03 5.57 -6.06
N LYS A 87 6.67 5.25 -4.82
CA LYS A 87 7.07 6.03 -3.64
C LYS A 87 8.58 6.00 -3.38
N ILE A 88 9.21 4.84 -3.52
CA ILE A 88 10.67 4.73 -3.36
C ILE A 88 11.40 5.52 -4.44
N VAL A 89 10.97 5.41 -5.70
CA VAL A 89 11.53 6.18 -6.82
C VAL A 89 11.36 7.67 -6.57
N MET A 90 10.16 8.10 -6.17
CA MET A 90 9.89 9.51 -5.86
C MET A 90 10.79 10.01 -4.73
N TRP A 91 10.99 9.22 -3.68
CA TRP A 91 11.90 9.58 -2.60
C TRP A 91 13.33 9.78 -3.10
N ILE A 92 13.85 8.86 -3.91
CA ILE A 92 15.22 8.95 -4.47
C ILE A 92 15.36 10.18 -5.37
N VAL A 93 14.43 10.37 -6.32
CA VAL A 93 14.47 11.48 -7.29
C VAL A 93 14.43 12.82 -6.57
N CYS A 94 13.49 13.00 -5.66
CA CYS A 94 13.32 14.29 -5.00
C CYS A 94 14.45 14.61 -4.01
N LYS A 95 15.07 13.60 -3.38
CA LYS A 95 16.29 13.80 -2.57
C LYS A 95 17.48 14.28 -3.42
N ASN A 96 17.54 13.86 -4.68
CA ASN A 96 18.62 14.23 -5.59
C ASN A 96 18.38 15.56 -6.32
N LEU A 97 17.13 15.98 -6.49
CA LEU A 97 16.76 17.15 -7.30
C LEU A 97 16.88 18.47 -6.52
N SER A 98 16.45 18.50 -5.25
CA SER A 98 16.45 19.73 -4.45
C SER A 98 16.38 19.44 -2.95
N PRO A 99 17.17 20.13 -2.10
CA PRO A 99 17.11 20.00 -0.65
C PRO A 99 15.77 20.48 -0.06
N HIS A 100 15.09 21.43 -0.71
CA HIS A 100 13.76 21.90 -0.30
C HIS A 100 12.68 20.82 -0.52
N LEU A 101 12.78 20.09 -1.63
CA LEU A 101 11.88 18.98 -1.95
C LEU A 101 12.13 17.76 -1.03
N ALA A 102 13.38 17.56 -0.63
CA ALA A 102 13.77 16.57 0.35
C ALA A 102 13.16 16.84 1.74
N ALA A 103 12.96 18.10 2.12
CA ALA A 103 12.32 18.48 3.39
C ALA A 103 10.82 18.13 3.40
N ASN A 104 10.11 18.37 2.30
CA ASN A 104 8.71 17.97 2.16
C ASN A 104 8.55 16.43 2.18
N LEU A 105 9.44 15.66 1.55
CA LEU A 105 9.40 14.19 1.59
C LEU A 105 9.97 13.56 2.86
N ALA A 106 10.68 14.33 3.68
CA ALA A 106 11.02 13.94 5.05
C ALA A 106 9.84 14.08 6.02
N HIS A 107 8.69 14.59 5.55
CA HIS A 107 7.51 14.69 6.37
C HIS A 107 7.08 13.30 6.85
N VAL A 108 6.85 13.18 8.15
CA VAL A 108 6.60 11.91 8.86
C VAL A 108 5.49 11.09 8.20
N TRP A 109 4.46 11.74 7.64
CA TRP A 109 3.34 11.09 6.95
C TRP A 109 3.75 10.33 5.70
N PHE A 110 4.66 10.88 4.88
CA PHE A 110 5.15 10.18 3.68
C PHE A 110 5.94 8.93 4.04
N GLN A 111 6.84 9.05 5.03
CA GLN A 111 7.64 7.91 5.52
C GLN A 111 6.75 6.84 6.16
N LEU A 112 5.82 7.25 7.02
CA LEU A 112 4.91 6.34 7.71
C LEU A 112 4.00 5.59 6.73
N ASN A 113 3.42 6.29 5.74
CA ASN A 113 2.60 5.64 4.71
C ASN A 113 3.44 4.69 3.85
N THR A 114 4.68 5.06 3.51
CA THR A 114 5.59 4.18 2.76
C THR A 114 5.87 2.89 3.52
N VAL A 115 6.23 2.98 4.81
CA VAL A 115 6.49 1.81 5.65
C VAL A 115 5.24 0.95 5.81
N LEU A 116 4.10 1.55 6.12
CA LEU A 116 2.83 0.82 6.26
C LEU A 116 2.42 0.13 4.95
N SER A 117 2.60 0.79 3.82
CA SER A 117 2.29 0.23 2.49
C SER A 117 3.18 -0.96 2.16
N ILE A 118 4.48 -0.90 2.51
CA ILE A 118 5.40 -2.03 2.36
C ILE A 118 4.96 -3.21 3.24
N VAL A 119 4.64 -2.95 4.51
CA VAL A 119 4.15 -4.00 5.43
C VAL A 119 2.85 -4.61 4.90
N CYS A 120 1.91 -3.78 4.42
CA CYS A 120 0.66 -4.22 3.82
C CYS A 120 0.90 -5.06 2.56
N ALA A 121 1.86 -4.68 1.71
CA ALA A 121 2.24 -5.46 0.52
C ALA A 121 2.79 -6.84 0.91
N VAL A 122 3.71 -6.90 1.89
CA VAL A 122 4.28 -8.18 2.37
C VAL A 122 3.19 -9.08 2.95
N LEU A 123 2.30 -8.56 3.78
CA LEU A 123 1.18 -9.34 4.33
C LEU A 123 0.21 -9.81 3.24
N THR A 124 -0.03 -8.98 2.21
CA THR A 124 -0.88 -9.35 1.06
C THR A 124 -0.25 -10.49 0.26
N VAL A 125 1.07 -10.46 0.03
CA VAL A 125 1.82 -11.54 -0.64
C VAL A 125 1.71 -12.83 0.18
N LEU A 126 1.97 -12.76 1.49
CA LEU A 126 1.87 -13.93 2.38
C LEU A 126 0.45 -14.51 2.39
N PHE A 127 -0.57 -13.66 2.45
CA PHE A 127 -1.97 -14.08 2.39
C PHE A 127 -2.31 -14.72 1.04
N CYS A 128 -1.82 -14.15 -0.06
CA CYS A 128 -2.01 -14.69 -1.40
C CYS A 128 -1.37 -16.08 -1.56
N MET A 129 -0.13 -16.26 -1.09
CA MET A 129 0.56 -17.56 -1.13
C MET A 129 -0.23 -18.62 -0.35
N ARG A 130 -0.73 -18.27 0.84
CA ARG A 130 -1.53 -19.18 1.66
C ARG A 130 -2.88 -19.53 1.05
N LEU A 131 -3.62 -18.56 0.50
CA LEU A 131 -4.87 -18.84 -0.18
C LEU A 131 -4.65 -19.72 -1.43
N HIS A 132 -3.54 -19.54 -2.13
CA HIS A 132 -3.18 -20.36 -3.28
C HIS A 132 -2.87 -21.80 -2.89
N GLU A 133 -2.12 -22.00 -1.79
CA GLU A 133 -1.85 -23.31 -1.21
C GLU A 133 -3.15 -24.05 -0.84
N GLN A 134 -4.04 -23.38 -0.11
CA GLN A 134 -5.36 -23.95 0.25
C GLN A 134 -6.20 -24.33 -0.98
N THR A 135 -6.24 -23.46 -1.99
CA THR A 135 -7.01 -23.73 -3.22
C THR A 135 -6.45 -24.94 -3.97
N ARG A 136 -5.12 -25.10 -3.98
CA ARG A 136 -4.44 -26.24 -4.59
C ARG A 136 -4.68 -27.54 -3.83
N GLU A 137 -4.68 -27.51 -2.50
CA GLU A 137 -5.04 -28.67 -1.66
C GLU A 137 -6.47 -29.14 -1.94
N PHE A 138 -7.43 -28.21 -1.99
CA PHE A 138 -8.82 -28.51 -2.35
C PHE A 138 -8.97 -29.11 -3.77
N GLN A 139 -8.20 -28.65 -4.75
CA GLN A 139 -8.23 -29.20 -6.10
C GLN A 139 -7.58 -30.59 -6.21
N LEU A 140 -6.65 -30.92 -5.31
CA LEU A 140 -5.99 -32.22 -5.27
C LEU A 140 -6.75 -33.26 -4.43
N GLY A 141 -7.87 -32.89 -3.81
CA GLY A 141 -8.79 -33.81 -3.14
C GLY A 141 -8.29 -34.35 -1.79
N PHE A 142 -7.36 -33.65 -1.14
CA PHE A 142 -6.92 -33.95 0.22
C PHE A 142 -7.76 -33.23 1.27
#